data_AF-A0A7W7HSZ8-F1
#
_entry.id   AF-A0A7W7HSZ8-F1
#
_cell.length_a   1.000
_cell.length_b   1.000
_cell.length_c   1.000
_cell.angle_alpha   90.00
_cell.angle_beta   90.00
_cell.angle_gamma   90.00
#
_symmetry.space_group_name_H-M   'P 1'
#
loop_
_entity.id
_entity.type
_entity.pdbx_description
1 polymer ?
#
loop_
_entity_poly.entity_id
_entity_poly.type
_entity_poly.pdbx_seq_one_letter_code
_entity_poly.pdbx_strand_id
1 'polypeptide(L)'
;MSDVNDDEHKTDCSVVISEVYLYLDLECSDDRRQLIHKHLDDCSDCLREYGIEHEVKALVARCCGDETAPEELRERLRIKLSEYVVEVETREYLP
;
A
#
# COMPACT_ATOMS: atom_id res chain seq x y z
N MET A 1 7.65 -15.57 -35.29
CA MET A 1 8.42 -16.16 -34.18
C MET A 1 8.59 -15.04 -33.18
N SER A 2 7.96 -15.20 -32.03
CA SER A 2 7.76 -14.18 -31.00
C SER A 2 9.08 -13.61 -30.51
N ASP A 3 9.19 -12.29 -30.57
CA ASP A 3 10.27 -11.50 -30.02
C ASP A 3 10.50 -11.89 -28.55
N VAL A 4 11.74 -12.27 -28.27
CA VAL A 4 12.27 -12.48 -26.93
C VAL A 4 12.38 -11.11 -26.29
N ASN A 5 11.52 -10.81 -25.33
CA ASN A 5 11.55 -9.55 -24.60
C ASN A 5 12.69 -9.60 -23.58
N ASP A 6 13.78 -8.92 -23.93
CA ASP A 6 14.90 -8.54 -23.08
C ASP A 6 14.39 -7.57 -22.00
N ASP A 7 13.94 -8.08 -20.85
CA ASP A 7 13.51 -7.25 -19.72
C ASP A 7 13.55 -8.09 -18.41
N GLU A 8 14.71 -8.67 -18.10
CA GLU A 8 14.94 -9.41 -16.84
C GLU A 8 14.82 -8.53 -15.57
N HIS A 9 14.54 -7.22 -15.71
CA HIS A 9 14.47 -6.24 -14.61
C HIS A 9 13.23 -5.33 -14.61
N LYS A 10 12.22 -5.58 -15.45
CA LYS A 10 10.95 -4.83 -15.39
C LYS A 10 9.88 -5.70 -14.73
N THR A 11 9.32 -5.21 -13.62
CA THR A 11 8.20 -5.90 -12.96
C THR A 11 7.05 -6.08 -13.94
N ASP A 12 6.52 -7.30 -14.02
CA ASP A 12 5.41 -7.62 -14.90
C ASP A 12 4.11 -6.88 -14.49
N CYS A 13 3.42 -6.33 -15.50
CA CYS A 13 2.20 -5.54 -15.30
C CYS A 13 1.10 -6.33 -14.56
N SER A 14 0.97 -7.63 -14.82
CA SER A 14 -0.08 -8.44 -14.18
C SER A 14 0.15 -8.58 -12.68
N VAL A 15 1.42 -8.68 -12.27
CA VAL A 15 1.82 -8.79 -10.87
C VAL A 15 1.56 -7.45 -10.16
N VAL A 16 1.85 -6.32 -10.81
CA VAL A 16 1.59 -4.98 -10.25
C VAL A 16 0.10 -4.76 -10.02
N ILE A 17 -0.73 -5.06 -11.02
CA ILE A 17 -2.18 -4.89 -10.91
C ILE A 17 -2.79 -5.86 -9.90
N SER A 18 -2.28 -7.10 -9.80
CA SER A 18 -2.76 -8.05 -8.78
C SER A 18 -2.52 -7.58 -7.34
N GLU A 19 -1.55 -6.68 -7.12
CA GLU A 19 -1.19 -6.18 -5.80
C GLU A 19 -1.60 -4.72 -5.58
N VAL A 20 -2.40 -4.16 -6.48
CA VAL A 20 -2.83 -2.76 -6.42
C VAL A 20 -3.57 -2.43 -5.13
N TYR A 21 -4.38 -3.36 -4.61
CA TYR A 21 -5.10 -3.17 -3.35
C TYR A 21 -4.17 -3.19 -2.14
N LEU A 22 -3.23 -4.13 -2.07
CA LEU A 22 -2.21 -4.16 -1.02
C LEU A 22 -1.40 -2.86 -0.99
N TYR A 23 -1.07 -2.32 -2.17
CA TYR A 23 -0.42 -1.03 -2.30
C TYR A 23 -1.31 0.13 -1.81
N LEU A 24 -2.59 0.16 -2.21
CA LEU A 24 -3.56 1.18 -1.81
C LEU A 24 -3.85 1.15 -0.30
N ASP A 25 -3.87 -0.03 0.32
CA ASP A 25 -4.13 -0.24 1.75
C ASP A 25 -2.89 -0.08 2.63
N LEU A 26 -1.72 0.14 2.03
CA LEU A 26 -0.42 0.18 2.72
C LEU A 26 -0.07 -1.15 3.41
N GLU A 27 -0.56 -2.26 2.86
CA GLU A 27 -0.36 -3.63 3.35
C GLU A 27 0.76 -4.39 2.63
N CYS A 28 1.59 -3.68 1.86
CA CYS A 28 2.78 -4.24 1.22
C CYS A 28 4.07 -3.84 1.96
N SER A 29 5.12 -4.66 1.84
CA SER A 29 6.44 -4.31 2.36
C SER A 29 7.00 -3.07 1.67
N ASP A 30 7.95 -2.37 2.32
CA ASP A 30 8.56 -1.17 1.74
C ASP A 30 9.25 -1.44 0.40
N ASP A 31 9.96 -2.57 0.28
CA ASP A 31 10.59 -2.99 -0.98
C ASP A 31 9.55 -3.18 -2.08
N ARG A 32 8.41 -3.80 -1.74
CA ARG A 32 7.34 -4.04 -2.71
C ARG A 32 6.66 -2.74 -3.12
N ARG A 33 6.45 -1.84 -2.16
CA ARG A 33 5.89 -0.51 -2.40
C ARG A 33 6.73 0.29 -3.38
N GLN A 34 8.05 0.30 -3.21
CA GLN A 34 8.97 1.00 -4.11
C GLN A 34 8.94 0.42 -5.52
N LEU A 35 8.90 -0.91 -5.64
CA LEU A 35 8.83 -1.60 -6.91
C LEU A 35 7.53 -1.31 -7.67
N ILE A 36 6.38 -1.35 -6.99
CA ILE A 36 5.08 -0.98 -7.58
C ILE A 36 5.08 0.50 -7.99
N HIS A 37 5.56 1.40 -7.12
CA HIS A 37 5.65 2.82 -7.42
C HIS A 37 6.46 3.09 -8.68
N LYS A 38 7.67 2.52 -8.77
CA LYS A 38 8.51 2.67 -9.95
C LYS A 38 7.82 2.16 -11.22
N HIS A 39 7.14 1.02 -11.14
CA HIS A 39 6.41 0.51 -12.30
C HIS A 39 5.26 1.45 -12.72
N LEU A 40 4.50 2.01 -11.77
CA LEU A 40 3.43 2.96 -12.07
C LEU A 40 3.96 4.26 -12.71
N ASP A 41 5.16 4.71 -12.31
CA ASP A 41 5.83 5.86 -12.95
C ASP A 41 6.23 5.56 -14.41
N ASP A 42 6.65 4.31 -14.68
CA ASP A 42 7.18 3.89 -15.99
C ASP A 42 6.11 3.31 -16.94
N CYS A 43 4.89 3.02 -16.46
CA CYS A 43 3.85 2.31 -17.20
C CYS A 43 2.50 3.05 -17.14
N SER A 44 2.18 3.80 -18.20
CA SER A 44 0.94 4.58 -18.29
C SER A 44 -0.34 3.75 -18.22
N ASP A 45 -0.31 2.51 -18.73
CA ASP A 45 -1.47 1.62 -18.70
C ASP A 45 -1.77 1.17 -17.27
N CYS A 46 -0.74 0.73 -16.52
CA CYS A 46 -0.92 0.38 -15.12
C CYS A 46 -1.29 1.58 -14.26
N LEU A 47 -0.75 2.77 -14.55
CA LEU A 47 -1.13 4.01 -13.86
C LEU A 47 -2.61 4.35 -14.07
N ARG A 48 -3.14 4.12 -15.26
CA ARG A 48 -4.56 4.34 -15.58
C ARG A 48 -5.46 3.38 -14.79
N GLU A 49 -5.14 2.09 -14.77
CA GLU A 49 -5.91 1.10 -14.00
C GLU A 49 -5.83 1.39 -12.48
N TYR A 50 -4.63 1.66 -11.96
CA TYR A 50 -4.44 2.11 -10.57
C TYR A 50 -5.29 3.33 -10.23
N GLY A 51 -5.33 4.33 -11.11
CA GLY A 51 -6.11 5.55 -10.91
C GLY A 51 -7.61 5.27 -10.76
N ILE A 52 -8.16 4.33 -11.54
CA ILE A 52 -9.57 3.93 -11.41
C ILE A 52 -9.80 3.31 -10.03
N GLU A 53 -8.96 2.36 -9.61
CA GLU A 53 -9.11 1.69 -8.31
C GLU A 53 -8.96 2.67 -7.13
N HIS A 54 -8.05 3.64 -7.25
CA HIS A 54 -7.90 4.72 -6.27
C HIS A 54 -9.19 5.55 -6.14
N GLU A 55 -9.78 5.97 -7.26
CA GLU A 55 -11.03 6.76 -7.24
C GLU A 55 -12.21 5.94 -6.70
N VAL A 56 -12.30 4.66 -7.03
CA VAL A 56 -13.31 3.74 -6.47
C VAL A 56 -13.17 3.65 -4.95
N LYS A 57 -11.95 3.45 -4.45
CA LYS A 57 -11.67 3.40 -3.01
C LYS A 57 -12.04 4.71 -2.32
N ALA A 58 -11.69 5.85 -2.91
CA ALA A 58 -12.03 7.17 -2.39
C ALA A 58 -13.56 7.39 -2.34
N LEU A 59 -14.28 6.96 -3.37
CA LEU A 59 -15.74 7.03 -3.42
C LEU A 59 -16.38 6.19 -2.31
N VAL A 60 -15.92 4.94 -2.14
CA VAL A 60 -16.42 4.06 -1.07
C VAL A 60 -16.16 4.67 0.31
N ALA A 61 -14.96 5.19 0.55
CA ALA A 61 -14.64 5.86 1.81
C ALA A 61 -15.57 7.06 2.09
N ARG A 62 -15.92 7.85 1.06
CA ARG A 62 -16.82 8.99 1.20
C ARG A 62 -18.27 8.59 1.46
N CYS A 63 -18.75 7.54 0.80
CA CYS A 63 -20.15 7.12 0.87
C CYS A 63 -20.44 6.20 2.06
N CYS A 64 -19.44 5.43 2.51
CA CYS A 64 -19.61 4.34 3.47
C CYS A 64 -18.63 4.43 4.66
N GLY A 65 -17.69 5.37 4.66
CA GLY A 65 -16.63 5.47 5.68
C GLY A 65 -16.85 6.52 6.77
N ASP A 66 -17.97 7.26 6.74
CA ASP A 66 -18.27 8.33 7.70
C ASP A 66 -18.92 7.83 9.02
N GLU A 67 -18.92 6.52 9.24
CA GLU A 67 -19.29 5.94 10.53
C GLU A 67 -18.19 6.22 11.55
N THR A 68 -18.36 7.30 12.32
CA THR A 68 -17.43 7.65 13.38
C THR A 68 -17.45 6.59 14.48
N ALA A 69 -16.29 6.01 14.78
CA ALA A 69 -16.13 5.07 15.88
C ALA A 69 -16.65 5.68 17.21
N PRO A 70 -17.39 4.92 18.04
CA PRO A 70 -17.91 5.42 19.32
C PRO A 70 -16.79 5.97 20.22
N GLU A 71 -17.07 7.07 20.94
CA GLU A 71 -16.07 7.74 21.79
C GLU A 71 -15.54 6.79 22.88
N GLU A 72 -16.39 5.94 23.44
CA GLU A 72 -16.01 4.93 24.44
C GLU A 72 -14.93 3.97 23.91
N LEU A 73 -14.99 3.58 22.63
CA LEU A 73 -13.97 2.74 22.01
C LEU A 73 -12.65 3.51 21.87
N ARG A 74 -12.73 4.77 21.44
CA ARG A 74 -11.54 5.64 21.29
C ARG A 74 -10.84 5.87 22.62
N GLU A 75 -11.58 6.14 23.68
CA GLU A 75 -11.04 6.35 25.03
C GLU A 75 -10.36 5.08 25.56
N ARG A 76 -11.03 3.93 25.45
CA ARG A 76 -10.45 2.63 25.83
C ARG A 76 -9.17 2.31 25.08
N LEU A 77 -9.11 2.57 23.78
CA LEU A 77 -7.90 2.37 22.97
C LEU A 77 -6.77 3.30 23.39
N ARG A 78 -7.04 4.58 23.67
CA ARG A 78 -6.02 5.53 24.15
C ARG A 78 -5.38 5.09 25.47
N ILE A 79 -6.21 4.66 26.44
CA ILE A 79 -5.71 4.14 27.72
C ILE A 79 -4.80 2.93 27.47
N LYS A 80 -5.27 1.96 26.67
CA LYS A 80 -4.50 0.74 26.36
C LYS A 80 -3.18 1.04 25.65
N LEU A 81 -3.16 1.99 24.71
CA LEU A 81 -1.95 2.41 24.02
C LEU A 81 -0.97 3.11 24.97
N SER A 82 -1.46 3.88 25.94
CA SER A 82 -0.59 4.55 26.94
C SER A 82 0.06 3.60 27.94
N GLU A 83 -0.58 2.45 28.20
CA GLU A 83 -0.03 1.39 29.04
C GLU A 83 1.05 0.57 28.31
N TYR A 84 1.10 0.63 26.99
CA TYR A 84 2.00 -0.19 26.18
C TYR A 84 3.40 0.43 26.13
N VAL A 85 4.38 -0.29 26.66
CA VAL A 85 5.80 0.06 26.52
C VAL A 85 6.32 -0.61 25.25
N VAL A 86 6.65 0.20 24.23
CA VAL A 86 7.28 -0.31 23.01
C VAL A 86 8.78 -0.44 23.27
N GLU A 87 9.28 -1.67 23.30
CA GLU A 87 10.72 -1.94 23.28
C GLU A 87 11.23 -1.73 21.85
N VAL A 88 11.93 -0.62 21.63
CA VAL A 88 12.53 -0.33 20.33
C VAL A 88 13.92 -0.97 20.32
N GLU A 89 14.06 -2.13 19.68
CA GLU A 89 15.39 -2.69 19.36
C GLU A 89 16.04 -1.81 18.29
N THR A 90 17.03 -1.02 18.71
CA THR A 90 17.93 -0.35 17.77
C THR A 90 18.77 -1.42 17.07
N ARG A 91 18.37 -1.82 15.86
CA ARG A 91 19.26 -2.56 14.96
C ARG A 91 20.50 -1.70 14.72
N GLU A 92 21.62 -2.10 15.33
CA GLU A 92 22.89 -1.42 15.20
C GLU A 92 23.28 -1.34 13.72
N TYR A 93 23.32 -0.12 13.19
CA TYR A 93 23.91 0.16 11.89
C TYR A 93 25.43 0.09 12.08
N LEU A 94 26.02 -1.07 11.82
CA LEU A 94 27.48 -1.19 11.77
C LEU A 94 27.99 -0.51 10.49
N PRO A 95 29.04 0.34 10.61
CA PRO A 95 29.54 1.21 9.55
C PRO A 95 30.21 0.49 8.39
#